data_AF-A0A381KP26-F1
#
_entry.id   AF-A0A381KP26-F1
#
_cell.length_a   1.000
_cell.length_b   1.000
_cell.length_c   1.000
_cell.angle_alpha   90.00
_cell.angle_beta   90.00
_cell.angle_gamma   90.00
#
_symmetry.space_group_name_H-M   'P 1'
#
loop_
_entity.id
_entity.type
_entity.pdbx_description
1 polymer ?
#
loop_
_entity_poly.entity_id
_entity_poly.type
_entity_poly.pdbx_seq_one_letter_code
_entity_poly.pdbx_strand_id
1 'polypeptide(L)'
;MEGREDWKRYYDNSVPVPSATTDLLGKAAQEAGVYLSMGITERDGNDINCTLYCTNLFFSPEGKLIGKHRKLKPTGTERCIWEKEMEVLLQ
;
A
#
# COMPACT_ATOMS: atom_id res chain seq x y z
N MET A 1 -6.15 25.52 8.50
CA MET A 1 -5.63 24.31 7.84
C MET A 1 -4.73 23.61 8.84
N GLU A 2 -5.05 22.38 9.21
CA GLU A 2 -4.34 21.62 10.25
C GLU A 2 -3.54 20.49 9.61
N GLY A 3 -2.55 20.83 8.77
CA GLY A 3 -1.84 19.87 7.94
C GLY A 3 -1.21 18.68 8.71
N ARG A 4 -0.85 18.87 9.98
CA ARG A 4 -0.38 17.79 10.85
C ARG A 4 -1.49 16.80 11.25
N GLU A 5 -2.66 17.31 11.62
CA GLU A 5 -3.81 16.48 11.98
C GLU A 5 -4.36 15.76 10.75
N ASP A 6 -4.41 16.45 9.60
CA ASP A 6 -4.83 15.86 8.33
C ASP A 6 -3.87 14.74 7.89
N TRP A 7 -2.56 14.97 8.01
CA TRP A 7 -1.55 13.94 7.72
C TRP A 7 -1.66 12.75 8.67
N LYS A 8 -1.83 12.99 9.99
CA LYS A 8 -1.98 11.91 10.96
C LYS A 8 -3.20 11.06 10.66
N ARG A 9 -4.35 11.70 10.39
CA ARG A 9 -5.59 11.00 10.01
C ARG A 9 -5.38 10.15 8.75
N TYR A 10 -4.65 10.66 7.77
CA TYR A 10 -4.32 9.92 6.56
C TYR A 10 -3.38 8.71 6.84
N TYR A 11 -2.35 8.90 7.67
CA TYR A 11 -1.44 7.83 8.10
C TYR A 11 -2.15 6.73 8.89
N ASP A 12 -2.99 7.11 9.85
CA ASP A 12 -3.73 6.18 10.72
C ASP A 12 -4.66 5.25 9.91
N ASN A 13 -5.21 5.75 8.80
CA ASN A 13 -6.08 5.01 7.88
C ASN A 13 -5.34 4.33 6.72
N SER A 14 -4.02 4.51 6.61
CA SER A 14 -3.20 3.84 5.61
C SER A 14 -2.91 2.39 6.01
N VAL A 15 -2.78 1.52 5.02
CA VAL A 15 -2.79 0.06 5.19
C VAL A 15 -1.37 -0.46 5.40
N PRO A 16 -1.05 -1.08 6.55
CA PRO A 16 0.17 -1.87 6.66
C PRO A 16 0.03 -3.14 5.82
N VAL A 17 1.12 -3.59 5.20
CA VAL A 17 1.14 -4.81 4.38
C VAL A 17 2.27 -5.72 4.86
N PRO A 18 1.97 -6.94 5.32
CA PRO A 18 0.65 -7.58 5.41
C PRO A 18 -0.22 -7.07 6.58
N SER A 19 -1.54 -7.27 6.50
CA SER A 19 -2.50 -6.95 7.58
C SER A 19 -3.85 -7.65 7.42
N ALA A 20 -4.71 -7.52 8.44
CA ALA A 20 -6.11 -7.97 8.37
C ALA A 20 -6.87 -7.38 7.16
N THR A 21 -6.54 -6.16 6.73
CA THR A 21 -7.11 -5.56 5.51
C THR A 21 -6.69 -6.34 4.27
N THR A 22 -5.41 -6.74 4.16
CA THR A 22 -4.96 -7.54 3.01
C THR A 22 -5.53 -8.96 3.05
N ASP A 23 -5.79 -9.52 4.24
CA ASP A 23 -6.45 -10.83 4.38
C ASP A 23 -7.90 -10.78 3.90
N LEU A 24 -8.63 -9.70 4.22
CA LEU A 24 -9.99 -9.47 3.73
C LEU A 24 -10.05 -9.33 2.21
N LEU A 25 -9.09 -8.60 1.61
CA LEU A 25 -8.98 -8.49 0.15
C LEU A 25 -8.68 -9.84 -0.51
N GLY A 26 -7.78 -10.63 0.08
CA GLY A 26 -7.49 -11.99 -0.38
C GLY A 26 -8.73 -12.89 -0.33
N LYS A 27 -9.47 -12.87 0.78
CA LYS A 27 -10.73 -13.61 0.91
C LYS A 27 -11.76 -13.18 -0.14
N ALA A 28 -11.93 -11.89 -0.37
CA ALA A 28 -12.85 -11.39 -1.39
C ALA A 28 -12.45 -11.85 -2.81
N ALA A 29 -11.15 -11.84 -3.13
CA ALA A 29 -10.65 -12.37 -4.40
C ALA A 29 -10.93 -13.88 -4.54
N GLN A 30 -10.78 -14.64 -3.44
CA GLN A 30 -11.09 -16.06 -3.39
C GLN A 30 -12.57 -16.37 -3.60
N GLU A 31 -13.44 -15.67 -2.88
CA GLU A 31 -14.89 -15.85 -2.98
C GLU A 31 -15.42 -15.53 -4.39
N ALA A 32 -14.83 -14.53 -5.05
CA ALA A 32 -15.16 -14.18 -6.42
C ALA A 32 -14.47 -15.08 -7.47
N GLY A 33 -13.41 -15.81 -7.11
CA GLY A 33 -12.61 -16.61 -8.03
C GLY A 33 -11.87 -15.78 -9.08
N VAL A 34 -11.35 -14.61 -8.71
CA VAL A 34 -10.74 -13.64 -9.65
C VAL A 34 -9.32 -13.25 -9.26
N TYR A 35 -8.56 -12.77 -10.25
CA TYR A 35 -7.39 -11.95 -9.97
C TYR A 35 -7.85 -10.54 -9.55
N LEU A 36 -7.31 -10.05 -8.44
CA LEU A 36 -7.62 -8.71 -7.92
C LEU A 36 -6.38 -7.83 -7.96
N SER A 37 -6.47 -6.68 -8.64
CA SER A 37 -5.52 -5.58 -8.52
C SER A 37 -6.14 -4.50 -7.63
N MET A 38 -5.48 -4.14 -6.54
CA MET A 38 -5.99 -3.16 -5.58
C MET A 38 -4.94 -2.09 -5.26
N GLY A 39 -5.26 -0.84 -5.59
CA GLY A 39 -4.49 0.32 -5.18
C GLY A 39 -4.77 0.68 -3.71
N ILE A 40 -3.71 0.92 -2.94
CA ILE A 40 -3.78 1.32 -1.54
C ILE A 40 -2.81 2.47 -1.26
N THR A 41 -3.07 3.18 -0.17
CA THR A 41 -2.01 3.91 0.53
C THR A 41 -1.39 2.97 1.54
N GLU A 42 -0.16 2.56 1.29
CA GLU A 42 0.60 1.69 2.18
C GLU A 42 1.32 2.54 3.21
N ARG A 43 1.28 2.16 4.49
CA ARG A 43 2.21 2.67 5.49
C ARG A 43 3.26 1.62 5.81
N ASP A 44 4.48 2.06 6.10
CA ASP A 44 5.56 1.14 6.44
C ASP A 44 5.21 0.32 7.69
N GLY A 45 5.36 -1.01 7.60
CA GLY A 45 4.86 -1.94 8.62
C GLY A 45 5.69 -1.97 9.91
N ASN A 46 6.86 -1.33 9.92
CA ASN A 46 7.74 -1.27 11.09
C ASN A 46 7.53 0.00 11.93
N ASP A 47 6.66 0.93 11.50
CA ASP A 47 6.41 2.24 12.15
C ASP A 47 7.68 3.07 12.46
N ILE A 48 8.82 2.75 11.84
CA ILE A 48 10.13 3.36 12.15
C ILE A 48 10.17 4.84 11.73
N ASN A 49 9.52 5.18 10.62
CA ASN A 49 9.67 6.47 9.96
C ASN A 49 8.36 7.08 9.47
N CYS A 50 7.22 6.47 9.82
CA CYS A 50 5.89 6.85 9.37
C CYS A 50 5.78 7.17 7.86
N THR A 51 6.50 6.42 7.02
CA THR A 51 6.51 6.65 5.58
C THR A 51 5.25 6.06 4.93
N LEU A 52 4.72 6.79 3.95
CA LEU A 52 3.61 6.33 3.11
C LEU A 52 4.08 6.06 1.68
N TYR A 53 3.47 5.07 1.04
CA TYR A 53 3.71 4.70 -0.34
C TYR A 53 2.38 4.59 -1.10
N CYS A 54 2.39 4.94 -2.38
CA CYS A 54 1.32 4.58 -3.30
C CYS A 54 1.60 3.18 -3.84
N THR A 55 0.76 2.21 -3.49
CA THR A 55 1.04 0.79 -3.71
C THR A 55 -0.10 0.11 -4.45
N ASN A 56 0.22 -0.79 -5.39
CA ASN A 56 -0.73 -1.69 -6.01
C ASN A 56 -0.43 -3.12 -5.56
N LEU A 57 -1.46 -3.80 -5.03
CA LEU A 57 -1.41 -5.19 -4.60
C LEU A 57 -2.09 -6.09 -5.63
N PHE A 58 -1.55 -7.29 -5.79
CA PHE A 58 -2.10 -8.30 -6.71
C PHE A 58 -2.44 -9.56 -5.93
N PHE A 59 -3.68 -10.03 -6.06
CA PHE A 59 -4.14 -11.27 -5.43
C PHE A 59 -4.56 -12.29 -6.49
N SER A 60 -4.33 -13.57 -6.22
CA SER A 60 -4.77 -14.69 -7.07
C SER A 60 -6.23 -15.11 -6.76
N PRO A 61 -6.88 -15.88 -7.64
CA PRO A 61 -8.19 -16.49 -7.39
C PRO A 61 -8.25 -17.42 -6.17
N GLU A 62 -7.11 -17.86 -5.64
CA GLU A 62 -7.02 -18.63 -4.39
C GLU A 62 -6.93 -17.73 -3.15
N GLY A 63 -6.99 -16.42 -3.33
CA GLY A 63 -6.91 -15.40 -2.28
C GLY A 63 -5.50 -15.08 -1.79
N LYS A 64 -4.46 -15.52 -2.51
CA LYS A 64 -3.07 -15.27 -2.12
C LYS A 64 -2.60 -13.91 -2.63
N LEU A 65 -1.91 -13.14 -1.80
CA LEU A 65 -1.16 -11.96 -2.26
C LEU A 65 0.06 -12.44 -3.08
N ILE A 66 0.04 -12.20 -4.38
CA ILE A 66 1.05 -12.67 -5.35
C ILE A 66 1.99 -11.56 -5.84
N GLY A 67 1.69 -10.30 -5.52
CA GLY A 67 2.56 -9.18 -5.90
C GLY A 67 2.25 -7.90 -5.14
N LYS A 68 3.28 -7.08 -4.99
CA LYS A 68 3.22 -5.72 -4.45
C LYS A 68 4.14 -4.84 -5.28
N HIS A 69 3.64 -3.72 -5.76
CA HIS A 69 4.41 -2.75 -6.56
C HIS A 69 4.15 -1.34 -6.04
N ARG A 70 5.22 -0.61 -5.69
CA ARG A 70 5.12 0.78 -5.25
C ARG A 70 5.32 1.71 -6.45
N LYS A 71 4.70 2.89 -6.40
CA LYS A 71 4.89 3.89 -7.45
C LYS A 71 6.36 4.33 -7.46
N LEU A 72 7.06 4.06 -8.54
CA LEU A 72 8.49 4.41 -8.69
C LEU A 72 8.76 5.90 -8.47
N LYS A 73 7.87 6.77 -8.95
CA LYS A 73 8.05 8.22 -8.84
C LYS A 73 6.72 8.93 -8.58
N PRO A 74 6.49 9.43 -7.37
CA PRO A 74 5.37 10.33 -7.08
C PRO A 74 5.48 11.61 -7.94
N THR A 75 4.33 12.16 -8.36
CA THR A 75 4.23 13.29 -9.28
C THR A 75 3.76 14.55 -8.54
N GLY A 76 4.42 15.69 -8.80
CA GLY A 76 4.02 16.98 -8.21
C GLY A 76 3.95 16.96 -6.69
N THR A 77 2.81 17.37 -6.14
CA THR A 77 2.55 17.47 -4.70
C THR A 77 2.43 16.12 -3.99
N GLU A 78 2.27 15.01 -4.72
CA GLU A 78 2.32 13.68 -4.12
C GLU A 78 3.65 13.42 -3.40
N ARG A 79 4.76 14.06 -3.83
CA ARG A 79 6.08 13.98 -3.19
C ARG A 79 6.10 14.51 -1.75
N CYS A 80 5.09 15.28 -1.34
CA CYS A 80 4.96 15.75 0.03
C CYS A 80 4.30 14.71 0.95
N ILE A 81 3.77 13.62 0.38
CA ILE A 81 2.96 12.62 1.09
C ILE A 81 3.55 11.21 0.93
N TRP A 82 3.89 10.84 -0.30
CA TRP A 82 4.39 9.51 -0.66
C TRP A 82 5.87 9.55 -1.00
N GLU A 83 6.59 8.53 -0.54
CA GLU A 83 7.97 8.29 -0.92
C GLU A 83 8.04 7.47 -2.22
N LYS A 84 9.18 7.52 -2.91
CA LYS A 84 9.45 6.67 -4.07
C LYS A 84 9.78 5.24 -3.66
N GLU A 85 9.53 4.29 -4.56
CA GLU A 85 10.20 3.01 -4.48
C GLU A 85 11.70 3.20 -4.73
N MET A 86 12.53 2.64 -3.85
CA MET A 86 13.94 2.46 -4.14
C MET A 86 14.04 1.13 -4.89
N GLU A 87 14.50 1.16 -6.14
CA GLU A 87 14.99 -0.03 -6.82
C GLU A 87 16.04 -0.67 -5.90
N VAL A 88 15.69 -1.78 -5.26
CA VAL A 88 16.71 -2.74 -4.86
C VAL A 88 17.25 -3.23 -6.19
N LEU A 89 18.41 -2.73 -6.61
CA LEU A 89 19.22 -3.49 -7.55
C LEU A 89 19.38 -4.86 -6.91
N LEU A 90 18.68 -5.86 -7.44
CA LEU A 90 19.03 -7.25 -7.22
C LEU A 90 20.44 -7.40 -7.78
N GLN A 91 21.45 -7.27 -6.91
CA GLN A 91 22.75 -7.87 -7.09
C GLN A 91 22.74 -9.22 -6.40
#